data_AF-A0A9Q4D5T9-F1
#
_entry.id   AF-A0A9Q4D5T9-F1
#
_cell.length_a   1.000
_cell.length_b   1.000
_cell.length_c   1.000
_cell.angle_alpha   90.00
_cell.angle_beta   90.00
_cell.angle_gamma   90.00
#
_symmetry.space_group_name_H-M   'P 1'
#
loop_
_entity.id
_entity.type
_entity.pdbx_description
1 polymer ?
#
loop_
_entity_poly.entity_id
_entity_poly.type
_entity_poly.pdbx_seq_one_letter_code
_entity_poly.pdbx_strand_id
1 'polypeptide(L)'
;MICFTLILHYICSLPTEKTALRSLAYSSAAVPFIGKPILAPFMSNDITTVLIVSAAFAIALVQQPMTFIMLASQNNKHNVSFMRNLLITLKEPVILAPIVAVILLLVRFPMPHVIIKTGEIMGMAIPAIAMFTSGIILYTQKIAFNFNVILSVIIRNIVTPLIVIFMLKILHCSYETIHYTALAVSIPVGSVVVIMAIKFNTLQKEMASTLFCSTVLSIVTIPLILTLTKWIV
;
A
#
# COMPACT_ATOMS: atom_id res chain seq x y z
N MET A 1 6.09 5.10 5.22
CA MET A 1 4.95 5.09 6.17
C MET A 1 5.33 5.70 7.52
N ILE A 2 6.39 5.22 8.19
CA ILE A 2 6.81 5.71 9.52
C ILE A 2 7.08 7.22 9.50
N CYS A 3 7.89 7.72 8.56
CA CYS A 3 8.15 9.15 8.43
C CYS A 3 6.88 9.98 8.24
N PHE A 4 5.96 9.54 7.35
CA PHE A 4 4.67 10.21 7.18
C PHE A 4 3.82 10.19 8.46
N THR A 5 3.87 9.11 9.22
CA THR A 5 3.14 8.98 10.49
C THR A 5 3.68 9.95 11.52
N LEU A 6 5.01 10.06 11.66
CA LEU A 6 5.65 11.02 12.55
C LEU A 6 5.34 12.46 12.14
N ILE A 7 5.43 12.78 10.85
CA ILE A 7 5.09 14.11 10.33
C ILE A 7 3.62 14.46 10.65
N LEU A 8 2.67 13.59 10.32
CA LEU A 8 1.25 13.86 10.54
C LEU A 8 0.88 13.92 12.02
N HIS A 9 1.54 13.13 12.87
CA HIS A 9 1.23 13.08 14.30
C HIS A 9 1.87 14.25 15.06
N TYR A 10 3.14 14.55 14.81
CA TYR A 10 3.88 15.61 15.53
C TYR A 10 3.70 17.00 14.94
N ILE A 11 3.59 17.14 13.61
CA ILE A 11 3.50 18.46 12.95
C ILE A 11 2.04 18.88 12.78
N CYS A 12 1.16 17.96 12.38
CA CYS A 12 -0.25 18.28 12.15
C CYS A 12 -1.18 17.98 13.33
N SER A 13 -0.65 17.44 14.45
CA SER A 13 -1.40 17.10 15.67
C SER A 13 -2.71 16.33 15.40
N LEU A 14 -2.68 15.45 14.40
CA LEU A 14 -3.87 14.71 13.98
C LEU A 14 -4.12 13.51 14.92
N PRO A 15 -5.40 13.19 15.19
CA PRO A 15 -5.75 12.00 15.97
C PRO A 15 -5.22 10.75 15.27
N THR A 16 -4.78 9.77 16.07
CA THR A 16 -4.01 8.61 15.62
C THR A 16 -4.72 7.80 14.54
N GLU A 17 -6.05 7.70 14.59
CA GLU A 17 -6.83 7.01 13.55
C GLU A 17 -6.70 7.65 12.17
N LYS A 18 -6.85 8.99 12.11
CA LYS A 18 -6.73 9.75 10.86
C LYS A 18 -5.30 9.69 10.33
N THR A 19 -4.33 9.78 11.23
CA THR A 19 -2.90 9.68 10.92
C THR A 19 -2.54 8.32 10.35
N ALA A 20 -3.06 7.22 10.92
CA ALA A 20 -2.80 5.86 10.46
C ALA A 20 -3.29 5.64 9.03
N LEU A 21 -4.54 6.02 8.73
CA LEU A 21 -5.10 5.83 7.39
C LEU A 21 -4.45 6.75 6.36
N ARG A 22 -4.15 8.01 6.70
CA ARG A 22 -3.47 8.94 5.79
C ARG A 22 -2.03 8.53 5.51
N SER A 23 -1.27 8.11 6.52
CA SER A 23 0.11 7.65 6.31
C SER A 23 0.16 6.36 5.48
N LEU A 24 -0.83 5.48 5.64
CA LEU A 24 -1.03 4.32 4.77
C LEU A 24 -1.34 4.76 3.35
N ALA A 25 -2.27 5.70 3.16
CA ALA A 25 -2.61 6.25 1.84
C ALA A 25 -1.38 6.82 1.12
N TYR A 26 -0.50 7.51 1.83
CA TYR A 26 0.69 8.11 1.22
C TYR A 26 1.71 7.05 0.82
N SER A 27 1.84 5.96 1.58
CA SER A 27 2.91 4.97 1.40
C SER A 27 2.52 3.69 0.66
N SER A 28 1.25 3.28 0.68
CA SER A 28 0.79 2.02 0.08
C SER A 28 0.47 2.16 -1.40
N ALA A 29 1.27 1.52 -2.25
CA ALA A 29 1.05 1.41 -3.68
C ALA A 29 0.10 0.27 -4.02
N ALA A 30 -0.69 0.41 -5.09
CA ALA A 30 -1.50 -0.68 -5.62
C ALA A 30 -0.69 -1.75 -6.39
N VAL A 31 0.64 -1.81 -6.21
CA VAL A 31 1.54 -2.73 -6.94
C VAL A 31 1.08 -4.19 -6.85
N PRO A 32 0.65 -4.74 -5.70
CA PRO A 32 0.17 -6.13 -5.63
C PRO A 32 -1.07 -6.41 -6.49
N PHE A 33 -1.85 -5.37 -6.77
CA PHE A 33 -3.16 -5.50 -7.39
C PHE A 33 -3.13 -5.20 -8.90
N ILE A 34 -2.43 -4.13 -9.30
CA ILE A 34 -2.35 -3.67 -10.69
C ILE A 34 -0.92 -3.60 -11.23
N GLY A 35 0.07 -4.08 -10.46
CA GLY A 35 1.47 -4.00 -10.84
C GLY A 35 1.80 -4.81 -12.09
N LYS A 36 1.29 -6.03 -12.24
CA LYS A 36 1.62 -6.88 -13.39
C LYS A 36 1.32 -6.22 -14.76
N PRO A 37 0.11 -5.71 -15.05
CA PRO A 37 -0.16 -5.08 -16.34
C PRO A 37 0.63 -3.77 -16.57
N ILE A 38 1.01 -3.05 -15.51
CA ILE A 38 1.74 -1.78 -15.62
C ILE A 38 3.25 -2.02 -15.78
N LEU A 39 3.80 -3.00 -15.06
CA LEU A 39 5.23 -3.25 -14.95
C LEU A 39 5.73 -4.22 -16.03
N ALA A 40 4.98 -5.27 -16.37
CA ALA A 40 5.43 -6.31 -17.31
C ALA A 40 5.88 -5.79 -18.69
N PRO A 41 5.33 -4.68 -19.26
CA PRO A 41 5.84 -4.14 -20.52
C PRO A 41 7.25 -3.53 -20.43
N PHE A 42 7.73 -3.20 -19.22
CA PHE A 42 8.98 -2.45 -19.02
C PHE A 42 10.11 -3.29 -18.39
N MET A 43 9.82 -4.53 -17.99
CA MET A 43 10.76 -5.39 -17.25
C MET A 43 10.50 -6.87 -17.56
N SER A 44 11.50 -7.71 -17.30
CA SER A 44 11.33 -9.16 -17.43
C SER A 44 10.30 -9.71 -16.42
N ASN A 45 9.72 -10.86 -16.73
CA ASN A 45 8.74 -11.52 -15.85
C ASN A 45 9.29 -11.79 -14.44
N ASP A 46 10.59 -12.12 -14.33
CA ASP A 46 11.23 -12.43 -13.06
C ASP A 46 11.32 -11.18 -12.17
N ILE A 47 11.84 -10.07 -12.72
CA ILE A 47 11.97 -8.80 -12.00
C ILE A 47 10.59 -8.26 -11.60
N THR A 48 9.62 -8.34 -12.50
CA THR A 48 8.22 -7.96 -12.25
C THR A 48 7.64 -8.72 -11.07
N THR A 49 7.84 -10.03 -11.05
CA THR A 49 7.33 -10.90 -9.98
C THR A 49 7.98 -10.56 -8.65
N VAL A 50 9.30 -10.39 -8.61
CA VAL A 50 10.03 -10.03 -7.38
C VAL A 50 9.55 -8.68 -6.83
N LEU A 51 9.33 -7.66 -7.68
CA LEU A 51 8.86 -6.35 -7.25
C LEU A 51 7.42 -6.40 -6.72
N ILE A 52 6.54 -7.15 -7.37
CA ILE A 52 5.15 -7.32 -6.92
C ILE A 52 5.10 -8.04 -5.58
N VAL A 53 5.84 -9.15 -5.46
CA VAL A 53 5.89 -9.97 -4.25
C VAL A 53 6.51 -9.18 -3.09
N SER A 54 7.62 -8.47 -3.31
CA SER A 54 8.24 -7.64 -2.27
C SER A 54 7.34 -6.50 -1.81
N ALA A 55 6.64 -5.82 -2.73
CA ALA A 55 5.65 -4.80 -2.39
C ALA A 55 4.46 -5.38 -1.60
N ALA A 56 3.97 -6.55 -2.00
CA ALA A 56 2.90 -7.25 -1.29
C ALA A 56 3.32 -7.60 0.15
N PHE A 57 4.51 -8.15 0.34
CA PHE A 57 5.05 -8.45 1.67
C PHE A 57 5.28 -7.19 2.49
N ALA A 58 5.81 -6.11 1.90
CA ALA A 58 5.97 -4.84 2.60
C ALA A 58 4.63 -4.27 3.10
N ILE A 59 3.57 -4.36 2.28
CA ILE A 59 2.23 -3.97 2.70
C ILE A 59 1.71 -4.90 3.81
N ALA A 60 1.80 -6.21 3.61
CA ALA A 60 1.17 -7.19 4.49
C ALA A 60 1.86 -7.36 5.85
N LEU A 61 3.19 -7.30 5.89
CA LEU A 61 3.98 -7.54 7.11
C LEU A 61 4.31 -6.26 7.88
N VAL A 62 4.35 -5.11 7.21
CA VAL A 62 4.77 -3.85 7.85
C VAL A 62 3.65 -2.83 7.87
N GLN A 63 3.04 -2.53 6.72
CA GLN A 63 2.08 -1.43 6.63
C GLN A 63 0.72 -1.76 7.27
N GLN A 64 0.17 -2.95 7.00
CA GLN A 64 -1.10 -3.40 7.55
C GLN A 64 -1.05 -3.60 9.08
N PRO A 65 -0.03 -4.24 9.68
CA PRO A 65 -0.02 -4.43 11.13
C PRO A 65 0.17 -3.12 11.88
N MET A 66 1.03 -2.22 11.39
CA MET A 66 1.19 -0.91 12.03
C MET A 66 -0.12 -0.10 12.02
N THR A 67 -0.80 -0.06 10.88
CA THR A 67 -2.09 0.65 10.78
C THR A 67 -3.16 0.01 11.64
N PHE A 68 -3.19 -1.32 11.71
CA PHE A 68 -4.09 -2.04 12.59
C PHE A 68 -3.83 -1.72 14.07
N ILE A 69 -2.57 -1.73 14.54
CA ILE A 69 -2.22 -1.38 15.92
C ILE A 69 -2.67 0.04 16.26
N MET A 70 -2.41 1.00 15.37
CA MET A 70 -2.77 2.40 15.58
C MET A 70 -4.30 2.60 15.65
N LEU A 71 -5.06 1.88 14.83
CA LEU A 71 -6.52 1.96 14.80
C LEU A 71 -7.18 1.18 15.96
N ALA A 72 -6.66 -0.01 16.30
CA ALA A 72 -7.15 -0.82 17.41
C ALA A 72 -6.89 -0.16 18.78
N SER A 73 -5.82 0.63 18.90
CA SER A 73 -5.48 1.32 20.14
C SER A 73 -6.45 2.42 20.55
N GLN A 74 -7.30 2.92 19.64
CA GLN A 74 -8.28 3.97 19.93
C GLN A 74 -9.66 3.40 20.27
N ASN A 75 -10.05 2.31 19.60
CA ASN A 75 -11.34 1.68 19.85
C ASN A 75 -11.45 1.10 21.27
N ASN A 76 -10.32 0.68 21.85
CA ASN A 76 -10.22 0.32 23.25
C ASN A 76 -9.97 1.58 24.10
N LYS A 77 -11.04 2.27 24.51
CA LYS A 77 -11.01 3.46 25.42
C LYS A 77 -10.39 3.19 26.80
N HIS A 78 -10.11 1.95 27.15
CA HIS A 78 -9.35 1.59 28.35
C HIS A 78 -7.86 1.54 28.02
N ASN A 79 -7.03 1.96 28.97
CA ASN A 79 -5.58 2.01 28.93
C ASN A 79 -4.94 0.61 28.74
N VAL A 80 -5.20 -0.06 27.61
CA VAL A 80 -4.60 -1.34 27.26
C VAL A 80 -3.16 -1.10 26.84
N SER A 81 -2.25 -1.74 27.56
CA SER A 81 -0.82 -1.76 27.23
C SER A 81 -0.60 -2.06 25.75
N PHE A 82 0.38 -1.39 25.14
CA PHE A 82 0.84 -1.61 23.77
C PHE A 82 1.04 -3.11 23.44
N MET A 83 1.53 -3.89 24.42
CA MET A 83 1.70 -5.34 24.31
C MET A 83 0.39 -6.10 24.05
N ARG A 84 -0.72 -5.66 24.64
CA ARG A 84 -2.03 -6.29 24.45
C ARG A 84 -2.61 -5.96 23.07
N ASN A 85 -2.43 -4.74 22.59
CA ASN A 85 -2.83 -4.38 21.23
C ASN A 85 -2.00 -5.12 20.18
N LEU A 86 -0.71 -5.33 20.44
CA LEU A 86 0.14 -6.16 19.58
C LEU A 86 -0.37 -7.61 19.53
N LEU A 87 -0.70 -8.21 20.67
CA LEU A 87 -1.26 -9.57 20.72
C LEU A 87 -2.60 -9.71 20.00
N ILE A 88 -3.49 -8.72 20.14
CA ILE A 88 -4.76 -8.70 19.40
C ILE A 88 -4.51 -8.60 17.90
N THR A 89 -3.58 -7.72 17.50
CA THR A 89 -3.18 -7.53 16.10
C THR A 89 -2.62 -8.82 15.50
N LEU A 90 -1.75 -9.53 16.21
CA LEU A 90 -1.16 -10.78 15.72
C LEU A 90 -2.18 -11.93 15.60
N LYS A 91 -3.32 -11.85 16.31
CA LYS A 91 -4.42 -12.80 16.18
C LYS A 91 -5.33 -12.52 14.98
N GLU A 92 -5.21 -11.35 14.35
CA GLU A 92 -6.01 -11.06 13.16
C GLU A 92 -5.56 -11.93 11.99
N PRO A 93 -6.49 -12.63 11.31
CA PRO A 93 -6.15 -13.55 10.23
C PRO A 93 -5.43 -12.86 9.07
N VAL A 94 -5.76 -11.60 8.80
CA VAL A 94 -5.13 -10.78 7.76
C VAL A 94 -3.63 -10.57 8.01
N ILE A 95 -3.20 -10.54 9.27
CA ILE A 95 -1.82 -10.31 9.68
C ILE A 95 -1.09 -11.63 9.94
N LEU A 96 -1.78 -12.60 10.52
CA LEU A 96 -1.22 -13.92 10.80
C LEU A 96 -0.89 -14.69 9.52
N ALA A 97 -1.75 -14.63 8.50
CA ALA A 97 -1.57 -15.38 7.25
C ALA A 97 -0.20 -15.14 6.56
N PRO A 98 0.23 -13.89 6.28
CA PRO A 98 1.54 -13.63 5.67
C PRO A 98 2.71 -14.03 6.58
N ILE A 99 2.57 -13.93 7.91
CA ILE A 99 3.59 -14.39 8.87
C ILE A 99 3.76 -15.91 8.77
N VAL A 100 2.65 -16.65 8.79
CA VAL A 100 2.66 -18.12 8.64
C VAL A 100 3.25 -18.52 7.29
N ALA A 101 2.91 -17.81 6.22
CA ALA A 101 3.48 -18.06 4.89
C ALA A 101 5.01 -17.92 4.87
N VAL A 102 5.56 -16.88 5.51
CA VAL A 102 7.02 -16.71 5.64
C VAL A 102 7.65 -17.82 6.48
N ILE A 103 7.03 -18.21 7.60
CA ILE A 103 7.55 -19.31 8.44
C ILE A 103 7.60 -20.62 7.65
N LEU A 104 6.54 -20.96 6.92
CA LEU A 104 6.48 -22.16 6.08
C LEU A 104 7.54 -22.14 4.97
N LEU A 105 7.76 -20.97 4.36
CA LEU A 105 8.81 -20.78 3.36
C LEU A 105 10.22 -21.00 3.97
N LEU A 106 10.48 -20.45 5.16
CA LEU A 106 11.78 -20.58 5.84
C LEU A 106 12.09 -22.01 6.28
N VAL A 107 11.08 -22.74 6.77
CA VAL A 107 11.21 -24.16 7.15
C VAL A 107 11.29 -25.08 5.91
N ARG A 108 11.10 -24.53 4.70
CA ARG A 108 11.03 -25.27 3.43
C ARG A 108 10.00 -26.40 3.51
N PHE A 109 8.87 -26.13 4.16
CA PHE A 109 7.83 -27.13 4.34
C PHE A 109 7.30 -27.56 2.96
N PRO A 110 7.32 -28.86 2.64
CA PRO A 110 6.88 -29.34 1.33
C PRO A 110 5.36 -29.18 1.21
N MET A 111 4.93 -28.15 0.50
CA MET A 111 3.51 -27.92 0.23
C MET A 111 3.02 -28.90 -0.85
N PRO A 112 1.88 -29.59 -0.63
CA PRO A 112 1.25 -30.40 -1.66
C PRO A 112 0.98 -29.59 -2.92
N HIS A 113 1.20 -30.20 -4.10
CA HIS A 113 1.03 -29.53 -5.39
C HIS A 113 -0.37 -28.91 -5.56
N VAL A 114 -1.39 -29.55 -4.99
CA VAL A 114 -2.77 -29.05 -4.99
C VAL A 114 -2.86 -27.67 -4.33
N ILE A 115 -2.25 -27.49 -3.15
CA ILE A 115 -2.31 -26.22 -2.40
C ILE A 115 -1.59 -25.11 -3.17
N ILE A 116 -0.44 -25.41 -3.77
CA ILE A 116 0.32 -24.46 -4.60
C ILE A 116 -0.55 -24.01 -5.77
N LYS A 117 -1.15 -24.96 -6.50
CA LYS A 117 -1.95 -24.64 -7.68
C LYS A 117 -3.20 -23.85 -7.34
N THR A 118 -3.89 -24.21 -6.26
CA THR A 118 -5.04 -23.44 -5.76
C THR A 118 -4.62 -22.04 -5.35
N GLY A 119 -3.49 -21.90 -4.64
CA GLY A 119 -2.93 -20.62 -4.22
C GLY A 119 -2.56 -19.72 -5.40
N GLU A 120 -1.97 -20.27 -6.47
CA GLU A 120 -1.68 -19.54 -7.71
C GLU A 120 -2.96 -18.99 -8.36
N ILE A 121 -3.99 -19.82 -8.49
CA ILE A 121 -5.27 -19.41 -9.10
C ILE A 121 -5.92 -18.31 -8.25
N MET A 122 -5.95 -18.48 -6.92
CA MET A 122 -6.44 -17.46 -6.00
C MET A 122 -5.62 -16.17 -6.09
N GLY A 123 -4.30 -16.28 -6.14
CA GLY A 123 -3.38 -15.14 -6.25
C GLY A 123 -3.60 -14.33 -7.53
N MET A 124 -4.03 -14.96 -8.62
CA MET A 124 -4.40 -14.26 -9.86
C MET A 124 -5.80 -13.64 -9.80
N ALA A 125 -6.75 -14.26 -9.11
CA ALA A 125 -8.14 -13.79 -9.03
C ALA A 125 -8.38 -12.67 -8.00
N ILE A 126 -7.76 -12.77 -6.82
CA ILE A 126 -7.96 -11.85 -5.68
C ILE A 126 -7.71 -10.38 -6.09
N PRO A 127 -6.64 -10.02 -6.82
CA PRO A 127 -6.41 -8.66 -7.28
C PRO A 127 -7.59 -8.05 -8.04
N ALA A 128 -8.16 -8.78 -8.99
CA ALA A 128 -9.28 -8.32 -9.81
C ALA A 128 -10.54 -8.14 -8.96
N ILE A 129 -10.83 -9.09 -8.07
CA ILE A 129 -11.98 -9.03 -7.14
C ILE A 129 -11.83 -7.84 -6.19
N ALA A 130 -10.63 -7.61 -5.65
CA ALA A 130 -10.37 -6.48 -4.76
C ALA A 130 -10.57 -5.12 -5.45
N MET A 131 -10.09 -4.98 -6.69
CA MET A 131 -10.27 -3.77 -7.49
C MET A 131 -11.73 -3.54 -7.89
N PHE A 132 -12.43 -4.60 -8.29
CA PHE A 132 -13.85 -4.53 -8.61
C PHE A 132 -14.69 -4.14 -7.38
N THR A 133 -14.43 -4.76 -6.23
CA THR A 133 -15.09 -4.44 -4.96
C THR A 133 -14.80 -3.00 -4.54
N SER A 134 -13.56 -2.53 -4.74
CA SER A 134 -13.21 -1.13 -4.51
C SER A 134 -14.04 -0.19 -5.39
N GLY A 135 -14.26 -0.54 -6.66
CA GLY A 135 -15.15 0.19 -7.56
C GLY A 135 -16.60 0.29 -7.05
N ILE A 136 -17.16 -0.81 -6.54
CA ILE A 136 -18.50 -0.81 -5.92
C ILE A 136 -18.52 0.10 -4.69
N ILE A 137 -17.50 0.00 -3.82
CA ILE A 137 -17.38 0.87 -2.65
C ILE A 137 -17.33 2.35 -3.08
N LEU A 138 -16.53 2.68 -4.10
CA LEU A 138 -16.43 4.03 -4.65
C LEU A 138 -17.79 4.52 -5.16
N TYR A 139 -18.59 3.67 -5.79
CA TYR A 139 -19.94 4.01 -6.21
C TYR A 139 -20.87 4.32 -5.03
N THR A 140 -20.74 3.59 -3.92
CA THR A 140 -21.55 3.83 -2.71
C THR A 140 -21.14 5.08 -1.92
N GLN A 141 -19.91 5.57 -2.13
CA GLN A 141 -19.35 6.73 -1.43
C GLN A 141 -19.48 7.98 -2.31
N LYS A 142 -20.06 9.07 -1.79
CA LYS A 142 -20.05 10.35 -2.52
C LYS A 142 -18.61 10.87 -2.62
N ILE A 143 -18.06 10.96 -3.82
CA ILE A 143 -16.70 11.49 -4.04
C ILE A 143 -16.62 12.92 -3.49
N ALA A 144 -15.61 13.19 -2.66
CA ALA A 144 -15.33 14.51 -2.10
C ALA A 144 -14.01 15.06 -2.64
N PHE A 145 -14.05 16.32 -3.07
CA PHE A 145 -12.88 17.09 -3.46
C PHE A 145 -12.52 18.07 -2.34
N ASN A 146 -12.08 17.51 -1.22
CA ASN A 146 -11.65 18.30 -0.08
C ASN A 146 -10.13 18.50 -0.11
N PHE A 147 -9.64 19.53 0.58
CA PHE A 147 -8.22 19.82 0.72
C PHE A 147 -7.40 18.58 1.10
N ASN A 148 -7.87 17.77 2.07
CA ASN A 148 -7.19 16.54 2.49
C ASN A 148 -7.08 15.49 1.38
N VAL A 149 -8.11 15.36 0.53
CA VAL A 149 -8.09 14.40 -0.60
C VAL A 149 -7.07 14.85 -1.64
N ILE A 150 -7.10 16.12 -2.02
CA ILE A 150 -6.17 16.71 -3.00
C ILE A 150 -4.73 16.59 -2.48
N LEU A 151 -4.50 16.96 -1.22
CA LEU A 151 -3.19 16.84 -0.58
C LEU A 151 -2.72 15.39 -0.57
N SER A 152 -3.59 14.44 -0.24
CA SER A 152 -3.26 13.01 -0.25
C SER A 152 -2.85 12.51 -1.64
N VAL A 153 -3.57 12.95 -2.67
CA VAL A 153 -3.27 12.58 -4.06
C VAL A 153 -1.94 13.19 -4.51
N ILE A 154 -1.66 14.45 -4.21
CA ILE A 154 -0.38 15.10 -4.54
C ILE A 154 0.78 14.41 -3.82
N ILE A 155 0.63 14.16 -2.51
CA ILE A 155 1.66 13.49 -1.73
C ILE A 155 1.93 12.09 -2.29
N ARG A 156 0.88 11.34 -2.61
CA ARG A 156 1.02 10.00 -3.13
C ARG A 156 1.62 9.97 -4.53
N ASN A 157 1.01 10.70 -5.47
CA ASN A 157 1.30 10.56 -6.89
C ASN A 157 2.53 11.34 -7.33
N ILE A 158 3.01 12.30 -6.54
CA ILE A 158 4.14 13.17 -6.91
C ILE A 158 5.21 13.13 -5.81
N VAL A 159 4.87 13.52 -4.58
CA VAL A 159 5.91 13.70 -3.54
C VAL A 159 6.58 12.37 -3.17
N THR A 160 5.80 11.31 -2.97
CA THR A 160 6.31 9.99 -2.59
C THR A 160 7.27 9.41 -3.64
N PRO A 161 6.90 9.33 -4.94
CA PRO A 161 7.83 8.88 -5.97
C PRO A 161 9.10 9.73 -6.04
N LEU A 162 8.99 11.07 -5.97
CA LEU A 162 10.15 11.95 -6.02
C LEU A 162 11.12 11.72 -4.84
N ILE A 163 10.59 11.57 -3.62
CA ILE A 163 11.42 11.28 -2.44
C ILE A 163 12.16 9.95 -2.62
N VAL A 164 11.48 8.91 -3.12
CA VAL A 164 12.09 7.59 -3.32
C VAL A 164 13.17 7.64 -4.39
N ILE A 165 12.92 8.27 -5.54
CA ILE A 165 13.92 8.45 -6.60
C ILE A 165 15.14 9.21 -6.08
N PHE A 166 14.92 10.30 -5.36
CA PHE A 166 15.99 11.12 -4.79
C PHE A 166 16.83 10.35 -3.77
N MET A 167 16.19 9.57 -2.89
CA MET A 167 16.87 8.69 -1.94
C MET A 167 17.73 7.64 -2.64
N LEU A 168 17.20 6.98 -3.67
CA LEU A 168 17.97 5.97 -4.43
C LEU A 168 19.14 6.60 -5.20
N LYS A 169 18.98 7.84 -5.68
CA LYS A 169 20.06 8.59 -6.32
C LYS A 169 21.18 8.91 -5.33
N ILE A 170 20.86 9.37 -4.13
CA ILE A 170 21.86 9.63 -3.06
C ILE A 170 22.58 8.34 -2.65
N LEU A 171 21.87 7.21 -2.68
CA LEU A 171 22.46 5.89 -2.41
C LEU A 171 23.28 5.32 -3.58
N HIS A 172 23.44 6.07 -4.67
CA HIS A 172 24.18 5.67 -5.88
C HIS A 172 23.70 4.33 -6.46
N CYS A 173 22.39 4.06 -6.39
CA CYS A 173 21.81 2.86 -7.00
C CYS A 173 21.91 2.89 -8.53
N SER A 174 21.89 1.71 -9.16
CA SER A 174 21.93 1.60 -10.62
C SER A 174 20.70 2.25 -11.27
N TYR A 175 20.86 2.72 -12.52
CA TYR A 175 19.77 3.30 -13.30
C TYR A 175 18.56 2.37 -13.38
N GLU A 176 18.77 1.07 -13.61
CA GLU A 176 17.68 0.08 -13.67
C GLU A 176 16.91 0.00 -12.35
N THR A 177 17.63 -0.03 -11.22
CA THR A 177 17.00 -0.08 -9.89
C THR A 177 16.14 1.17 -9.65
N ILE A 178 16.66 2.35 -10.00
CA ILE A 178 15.92 3.61 -9.86
C ILE A 178 14.70 3.60 -10.79
N HIS A 179 14.87 3.20 -12.04
CA HIS A 179 13.80 3.18 -13.04
C HIS A 179 12.66 2.23 -12.66
N TYR A 180 12.98 0.99 -12.27
CA TYR A 180 11.98 0.00 -11.87
C TYR A 180 11.27 0.36 -10.56
N THR A 181 12.01 0.95 -9.61
CA THR A 181 11.40 1.40 -8.34
C THR A 181 10.52 2.62 -8.58
N ALA A 182 10.94 3.55 -9.44
CA ALA A 182 10.15 4.71 -9.85
C ALA A 182 8.83 4.28 -10.49
N LEU A 183 8.86 3.30 -11.40
CA LEU A 183 7.67 2.68 -11.98
C LEU A 183 6.73 2.13 -10.89
N ALA A 184 7.26 1.29 -10.00
CA ALA A 184 6.45 0.63 -8.97
C ALA A 184 5.83 1.62 -7.97
N VAL A 185 6.59 2.62 -7.51
CA VAL A 185 6.10 3.57 -6.50
C VAL A 185 5.14 4.60 -7.09
N SER A 186 5.22 4.88 -8.40
CA SER A 186 4.30 5.79 -9.11
C SER A 186 2.90 5.21 -9.29
N ILE A 187 2.74 3.90 -9.09
CA ILE A 187 1.41 3.26 -9.06
C ILE A 187 0.56 3.94 -7.97
N PRO A 188 -0.73 4.25 -8.26
CA PRO A 188 -1.61 4.99 -7.35
C PRO A 188 -1.90 4.24 -6.04
N VAL A 189 -2.70 4.87 -5.18
CA VAL A 189 -3.07 4.32 -3.87
C VAL A 189 -3.66 2.93 -4.00
N GLY A 190 -3.29 2.02 -3.09
CA GLY A 190 -3.85 0.67 -3.01
C GLY A 190 -5.26 0.60 -2.38
N SER A 191 -6.09 -0.32 -2.87
CA SER A 191 -7.42 -0.64 -2.31
C SER A 191 -7.42 -0.99 -0.83
N VAL A 192 -6.28 -1.46 -0.30
CA VAL A 192 -6.10 -1.78 1.14
C VAL A 192 -6.50 -0.61 2.04
N VAL A 193 -6.28 0.62 1.59
CA VAL A 193 -6.59 1.83 2.36
C VAL A 193 -8.10 1.99 2.54
N VAL A 194 -8.87 1.73 1.48
CA VAL A 194 -10.34 1.79 1.51
C VAL A 194 -10.91 0.64 2.36
N ILE A 195 -10.35 -0.56 2.21
CA ILE A 195 -10.75 -1.73 3.02
C ILE A 195 -10.54 -1.45 4.50
N MET A 196 -9.39 -0.86 4.88
CA MET A 196 -9.09 -0.52 6.27
C MET A 196 -10.00 0.58 6.82
N ALA A 197 -10.28 1.60 6.01
CA ALA A 197 -11.20 2.69 6.35
C ALA A 197 -12.62 2.19 6.64
N ILE A 198 -13.11 1.21 5.86
CA ILE A 198 -14.41 0.57 6.11
C ILE A 198 -14.35 -0.30 7.36
N LYS A 199 -13.34 -1.16 7.47
CA LYS A 199 -13.18 -2.08 8.62
C LYS A 199 -13.23 -1.34 9.96
N PHE A 200 -12.61 -0.17 10.03
CA PHE A 200 -12.53 0.65 11.24
C PHE A 200 -13.55 1.80 11.30
N ASN A 201 -14.43 1.93 10.31
CA ASN A 201 -15.42 3.02 10.22
C ASN A 201 -14.83 4.45 10.32
N THR A 202 -13.63 4.65 9.77
CA THR A 202 -12.90 5.92 9.83
C THR A 202 -12.46 6.37 8.44
N LEU A 203 -12.68 7.65 8.09
CA LEU A 203 -12.24 8.27 6.83
C LEU A 203 -12.69 7.54 5.53
N GLN A 204 -13.77 6.76 5.55
CA GLN A 204 -14.27 5.99 4.38
C GLN A 204 -14.39 6.85 3.12
N LYS A 205 -15.08 7.99 3.23
CA LYS A 205 -15.29 8.94 2.13
C LYS A 205 -13.98 9.54 1.61
N GLU A 206 -13.07 9.90 2.51
CA GLU A 206 -11.77 10.49 2.16
C GLU A 206 -10.91 9.47 1.42
N MET A 207 -10.78 8.25 1.96
CA MET A 207 -9.97 7.19 1.36
C MET A 207 -10.51 6.72 0.02
N ALA A 208 -11.84 6.58 -0.13
CA ALA A 208 -12.46 6.25 -1.41
C ALA A 208 -12.22 7.34 -2.47
N SER A 209 -12.35 8.62 -2.07
CA SER A 209 -12.10 9.76 -2.97
C SER A 209 -10.62 9.86 -3.35
N THR A 210 -9.71 9.63 -2.40
CA THR A 210 -8.26 9.60 -2.66
C THR A 210 -7.89 8.46 -3.60
N LEU A 211 -8.45 7.26 -3.41
CA LEU A 211 -8.24 6.14 -4.34
C LEU A 211 -8.67 6.56 -5.75
N PHE A 212 -9.92 6.98 -5.93
CA PHE A 212 -10.46 7.41 -7.23
C PHE A 212 -9.60 8.48 -7.90
N CYS A 213 -9.39 9.61 -7.21
CA CYS A 213 -8.63 10.73 -7.74
C CYS A 213 -7.18 10.34 -8.06
N SER A 214 -6.52 9.55 -7.20
CA SER A 214 -5.16 9.09 -7.45
C SER A 214 -5.07 8.19 -8.68
N THR A 215 -6.04 7.31 -8.91
CA THR A 215 -6.09 6.43 -10.07
C THR A 215 -6.29 7.24 -11.35
N VAL A 216 -7.23 8.19 -11.37
CA VAL A 216 -7.45 9.05 -12.56
C VAL A 216 -6.21 9.89 -12.85
N LEU A 217 -5.62 10.54 -11.84
CA LEU A 217 -4.41 11.36 -12.03
C LEU A 217 -3.19 10.53 -12.42
N SER A 218 -3.15 9.24 -12.06
CA SER A 218 -2.02 8.35 -12.36
C SER A 218 -1.76 8.16 -13.85
N ILE A 219 -2.80 8.32 -14.69
CA ILE A 219 -2.69 8.28 -16.15
C ILE A 219 -1.65 9.31 -16.65
N VAL A 220 -1.58 10.47 -15.99
CA VAL A 220 -0.64 11.54 -16.33
C VAL A 220 0.61 11.49 -15.45
N THR A 221 0.47 11.24 -14.15
CA THR A 221 1.62 11.32 -13.23
C THR A 221 2.62 10.19 -13.42
N ILE A 222 2.19 8.98 -13.80
CA ILE A 222 3.12 7.87 -14.06
C ILE A 222 4.06 8.21 -15.22
N PRO A 223 3.59 8.55 -16.45
CA PRO A 223 4.47 8.96 -17.54
C PRO A 223 5.40 10.13 -17.16
N LEU A 224 4.88 11.13 -16.44
CA LEU A 224 5.63 12.33 -16.06
C LEU A 224 6.80 12.00 -15.11
N ILE A 225 6.60 11.11 -14.14
CA ILE A 225 7.67 10.70 -13.23
C ILE A 225 8.72 9.88 -13.97
N LEU A 226 8.30 9.05 -14.93
CA LEU A 226 9.23 8.24 -15.71
C LEU A 226 10.09 9.06 -16.65
N THR A 227 9.52 10.06 -17.32
CA THR A 227 10.32 11.00 -18.12
C THR A 227 11.27 11.76 -17.22
N LEU A 228 10.81 12.26 -16.07
CA LEU A 228 11.67 12.94 -15.12
C LEU A 228 12.83 12.05 -14.62
N THR A 229 12.57 10.77 -14.36
CA THR A 229 13.61 9.82 -13.93
C THR A 229 14.71 9.66 -14.99
N LYS A 230 14.34 9.63 -16.28
CA LYS A 230 15.30 9.59 -17.40
C LYS A 230 16.16 10.86 -17.53
N TRP A 231 15.68 12.00 -17.04
CA TRP A 231 16.42 13.27 -17.06
C TRP A 231 17.31 13.44 -15.83
N ILE A 232 16.90 12.89 -14.69
CA ILE A 232 17.60 13.05 -13.40
C ILE A 232 18.77 12.08 -13.25
N VAL A 233 18.66 10.87 -13.80
CA VAL A 233 19.65 9.78 -13.67
C VAL A 233 20.37 9.59 -14.99
#